data_AF-A0A6G3RXV0-F1
#
_entry.id   AF-A0A6G3RXV0-F1
#
_cell.length_a   1.000
_cell.length_b   1.000
_cell.length_c   1.000
_cell.angle_alpha   90.00
_cell.angle_beta   90.00
_cell.angle_gamma   90.00
#
_symmetry.space_group_name_H-M   'P 1'
#
loop_
_entity.id
_entity.type
_entity.pdbx_description
1 polymer ?
#
loop_
_entity_poly.entity_id
_entity_poly.type
_entity_poly.pdbx_seq_one_letter_code
_entity_poly.pdbx_strand_id
1 'polypeptide(L)'
;EPVPPPRPGVPLAAQDRLRRTTEILRLHDTSGASVWAAHGHARRAAGPAADRILDRLCAVTQTTVGALAESCALRPDSPELLTLLDELYRVRAVDTAP
;
A
#
# COMPACT_ATOMS: atom_id res chain seq x y z
N GLU A 1 15.46 7.79 16.35
CA GLU A 1 16.14 6.92 15.36
C GLU A 1 15.76 7.40 13.96
N PRO A 2 16.68 7.49 12.99
CA PRO A 2 16.37 7.96 11.64
C PRO A 2 15.48 6.96 10.89
N VAL A 3 14.65 7.46 9.97
CA VAL A 3 13.81 6.62 9.09
C VAL A 3 14.74 5.76 8.20
N PRO A 4 14.56 4.43 8.14
CA PRO A 4 15.36 3.58 7.27
C PRO A 4 15.24 3.96 5.80
N PRO A 5 16.28 3.78 4.97
CA PRO A 5 16.16 4.01 3.55
C PRO A 5 15.14 3.06 2.92
N PRO A 6 14.43 3.49 1.86
CA PRO A 6 13.51 2.62 1.12
C PRO A 6 14.20 1.35 0.60
N ARG A 7 13.50 0.21 0.67
CA ARG A 7 13.95 -1.05 0.06
C ARG A 7 13.99 -0.93 -1.46
N PRO A 8 14.79 -1.76 -2.16
CA PRO A 8 14.57 -2.02 -3.58
C PRO A 8 13.16 -2.57 -3.79
N GLY A 9 12.52 -2.20 -4.91
CA GLY A 9 11.23 -2.77 -5.29
C GLY A 9 11.35 -4.22 -5.69
N VAL A 10 10.24 -4.96 -5.56
CA VAL A 10 10.13 -6.36 -6.00
C VAL A 10 8.94 -6.51 -6.93
N PRO A 11 9.03 -7.32 -7.99
CA PRO A 11 7.87 -7.63 -8.80
C PRO A 11 6.86 -8.40 -7.94
N LEU A 12 5.61 -7.95 -7.93
CA LEU A 12 4.51 -8.57 -7.21
C LEU A 12 3.57 -9.29 -8.19
N ALA A 13 3.16 -10.50 -7.82
CA ALA A 13 2.21 -11.33 -8.54
C ALA A 13 0.95 -11.57 -7.71
N ALA A 14 -0.14 -11.99 -8.37
CA ALA A 14 -1.46 -12.14 -7.75
C ALA A 14 -1.47 -13.06 -6.51
N GLN A 15 -0.64 -14.11 -6.52
CA GLN A 15 -0.53 -15.08 -5.43
C GLN A 15 0.31 -14.61 -4.25
N ASP A 16 1.08 -13.53 -4.40
CA ASP A 16 1.99 -13.08 -3.35
C ASP A 16 1.20 -12.59 -2.13
N ARG A 17 1.63 -13.05 -0.96
CA ARG A 17 1.03 -12.66 0.30
C ARG A 17 1.62 -11.34 0.76
N LEU A 18 0.74 -10.43 1.14
CA LEU A 18 1.05 -9.14 1.72
C LEU A 18 0.73 -9.18 3.20
N ARG A 19 1.65 -8.69 4.03
CA ARG A 19 1.44 -8.46 5.44
C ARG A 19 1.72 -7.00 5.76
N ARG A 20 0.77 -6.32 6.39
CA ARG A 20 1.01 -4.98 6.93
C ARG A 20 1.99 -5.07 8.11
N THR A 21 3.09 -4.32 8.05
CA THR A 21 4.16 -4.34 9.06
C THR A 21 4.12 -3.16 10.00
N THR A 22 3.43 -2.09 9.61
CA THR A 22 3.25 -0.90 10.44
C THR A 22 1.87 -0.31 10.17
N GLU A 23 1.43 0.59 11.04
CA GLU A 23 0.21 1.32 10.81
C GLU A 23 0.33 2.20 9.55
N ILE A 24 -0.73 2.17 8.74
CA ILE A 24 -0.90 3.04 7.59
C ILE A 24 -1.97 4.04 8.03
N LEU A 25 -1.58 5.30 8.18
CA LEU A 25 -2.47 6.37 8.60
C LEU A 25 -3.00 7.11 7.38
N ARG A 26 -4.30 7.34 7.35
CA ARG A 26 -4.93 8.25 6.39
C ARG A 26 -5.11 9.61 7.04
N LEU A 27 -4.61 10.63 6.36
CA LEU A 27 -4.67 12.03 6.75
C LEU A 27 -5.34 12.80 5.62
N HIS A 28 -5.99 13.90 5.96
CA HIS A 28 -6.46 14.87 4.98
C HIS A 28 -5.56 16.10 5.07
N ASP A 29 -5.01 16.54 3.93
CA ASP A 29 -4.30 17.81 3.89
C ASP A 29 -5.29 18.99 3.91
N THR A 30 -4.77 20.22 4.04
CA THR A 30 -5.59 21.44 4.10
C THR A 30 -6.37 21.71 2.81
N SER A 31 -6.04 21.03 1.70
CA SER A 31 -6.79 21.10 0.44
C SER A 31 -7.88 20.01 0.34
N GLY A 32 -8.00 19.15 1.34
CA GLY A 32 -8.92 18.01 1.35
C GLY A 32 -8.37 16.77 0.63
N ALA A 33 -7.12 16.80 0.14
CA ALA A 33 -6.52 15.66 -0.53
C ALA A 33 -6.15 14.58 0.48
N SER A 34 -6.42 13.31 0.13
CA SER A 34 -5.98 12.16 0.91
C SER A 34 -4.45 12.08 0.89
N VAL A 35 -3.84 12.06 2.07
CA VAL A 35 -2.44 11.76 2.31
C VAL A 35 -2.38 10.48 3.12
N TRP A 36 -1.46 9.59 2.79
CA TRP A 36 -1.15 8.43 3.61
C TRP A 36 0.24 8.58 4.23
N ALA A 37 0.40 8.05 5.44
CA ALA A 37 1.67 8.00 6.13
C ALA A 37 1.93 6.61 6.70
N ALA A 38 3.13 6.11 6.51
CA ALA A 38 3.57 4.83 7.05
C ALA A 38 5.09 4.83 7.25
N HIS A 39 5.55 4.28 8.38
CA HIS A 39 6.97 4.11 8.70
C HIS A 39 7.83 5.39 8.53
N GLY A 40 7.29 6.55 8.89
CA GLY A 40 7.98 7.84 8.77
C GLY A 40 7.99 8.44 7.35
N HIS A 41 7.32 7.80 6.39
CA HIS A 41 7.09 8.35 5.05
C HIS A 41 5.65 8.84 4.91
N ALA A 42 5.44 9.95 4.22
CA ALA A 42 4.11 10.46 3.87
C ALA A 42 4.04 10.78 2.37
N ARG A 43 2.93 10.41 1.72
CA ARG A 43 2.66 10.74 0.32
C ARG A 43 1.17 10.99 0.08
N ARG A 44 0.87 11.76 -0.95
CA ARG A 44 -0.51 11.93 -1.43
C ARG A 44 -0.99 10.64 -2.08
N ALA A 45 -2.22 10.25 -1.80
CA ALA A 45 -2.86 9.16 -2.53
C ALA A 45 -3.18 9.62 -3.96
N ALA A 46 -2.93 8.76 -4.94
CA ALA A 46 -3.09 9.06 -6.36
C ALA A 46 -4.54 8.86 -6.85
N GLY A 47 -5.53 9.33 -6.08
CA GLY A 47 -6.95 9.28 -6.43
C GLY A 47 -7.75 8.13 -5.81
N PRO A 48 -8.99 7.91 -6.27
CA PRO A 48 -9.98 7.08 -5.55
C PRO A 48 -9.65 5.58 -5.47
N ALA A 49 -8.89 5.02 -6.43
CA ALA A 49 -8.52 3.60 -6.34
C ALA A 49 -7.37 3.39 -5.34
N ALA A 50 -6.36 4.28 -5.32
CA ALA A 50 -5.36 4.31 -4.25
C ALA A 50 -6.00 4.41 -2.86
N ASP A 51 -7.00 5.28 -2.67
CA ASP A 51 -7.73 5.41 -1.40
C ASP A 51 -8.41 4.09 -1.00
N ARG A 52 -9.10 3.41 -1.94
CA ARG A 52 -9.73 2.10 -1.67
C ARG A 52 -8.72 1.02 -1.29
N ILE A 53 -7.56 0.99 -1.96
CA ILE A 53 -6.49 0.03 -1.65
C ILE A 53 -5.97 0.27 -0.23
N LEU A 54 -5.69 1.52 0.13
CA LEU A 54 -5.20 1.89 1.45
C LEU A 54 -6.23 1.59 2.55
N ASP A 55 -7.49 1.97 2.34
CA ASP A 55 -8.59 1.67 3.27
C ASP A 55 -8.70 0.16 3.51
N ARG A 56 -8.57 -0.64 2.44
CA ARG A 56 -8.60 -2.11 2.56
C ARG A 56 -7.40 -2.67 3.31
N LEU A 57 -6.20 -2.16 3.05
CA LEU A 57 -4.98 -2.55 3.77
C LEU A 57 -5.02 -2.16 5.26
N CYS A 58 -5.72 -1.09 5.61
CA CYS A 58 -5.93 -0.72 7.02
C CYS A 58 -6.89 -1.69 7.73
N ALA A 59 -7.85 -2.26 7.00
CA ALA A 59 -8.84 -3.18 7.54
C ALA A 59 -8.33 -4.62 7.73
N VAL A 60 -7.20 -5.00 7.12
CA VAL A 60 -6.68 -6.37 7.17
C VAL A 60 -5.19 -6.40 7.55
N THR A 61 -4.80 -7.38 8.37
CA THR A 61 -3.38 -7.55 8.72
C THR A 61 -2.61 -8.33 7.64
N GLN A 62 -3.28 -9.24 6.95
CA GLN A 62 -2.73 -10.07 5.88
C GLN A 62 -3.75 -10.25 4.74
N THR A 63 -3.26 -10.31 3.51
CA THR A 63 -4.05 -10.57 2.29
C THR A 63 -3.13 -11.10 1.19
N THR A 64 -3.67 -11.50 0.03
CA THR A 64 -2.89 -11.65 -1.21
C THR A 64 -3.09 -10.43 -2.11
N VAL A 65 -2.18 -10.22 -3.08
CA VAL A 65 -2.33 -9.19 -4.11
C VAL A 65 -3.65 -9.37 -4.88
N GLY A 66 -3.98 -10.61 -5.26
CA GLY A 66 -5.21 -10.92 -5.99
C GLY A 66 -6.48 -10.64 -5.19
N ALA A 67 -6.55 -11.05 -3.92
CA ALA A 67 -7.70 -10.80 -3.07
C ALA A 67 -7.87 -9.30 -2.76
N LEU A 68 -6.75 -8.57 -2.62
CA LEU A 68 -6.76 -7.13 -2.47
C LEU A 68 -7.31 -6.45 -3.72
N ALA A 69 -6.83 -6.84 -4.91
CA ALA A 69 -7.31 -6.34 -6.19
C ALA A 69 -8.82 -6.55 -6.35
N GLU A 70 -9.30 -7.78 -6.11
CA GLU A 70 -10.72 -8.14 -6.19
C GLU A 70 -11.57 -7.27 -5.26
N SER A 71 -11.16 -7.13 -3.99
CA SER A 71 -11.90 -6.30 -3.02
C SER A 71 -11.93 -4.80 -3.38
N CYS A 72 -11.00 -4.35 -4.21
CA CYS A 72 -10.94 -2.97 -4.72
C CYS A 72 -11.57 -2.82 -6.12
N ALA A 73 -12.16 -3.88 -6.67
CA ALA A 73 -12.64 -3.95 -8.06
C ALA A 73 -11.55 -3.58 -9.08
N LEU A 74 -10.33 -4.08 -8.87
CA LEU A 74 -9.18 -3.94 -9.74
C LEU A 74 -8.73 -5.30 -10.27
N ARG A 75 -7.99 -5.30 -11.37
CA ARG A 75 -7.27 -6.49 -11.82
C ARG A 75 -5.99 -6.67 -11.01
N PRO A 76 -5.54 -7.91 -10.73
CA PRO A 76 -4.28 -8.16 -10.03
C PRO A 76 -3.04 -7.59 -10.72
N ASP A 77 -3.10 -7.41 -12.05
CA ASP A 77 -2.05 -6.83 -12.88
C ASP A 77 -2.19 -5.31 -13.09
N SER A 78 -3.13 -4.67 -12.37
CA SER A 78 -3.39 -3.23 -12.50
C SER A 78 -2.12 -2.43 -12.17
N PRO A 79 -1.63 -1.55 -13.06
CA PRO A 79 -0.47 -0.72 -12.79
C PRO A 79 -0.65 0.17 -11.55
N GLU A 80 -1.87 0.65 -11.29
CA GLU A 80 -2.18 1.47 -10.11
C GLU A 80 -1.99 0.67 -8.81
N LEU A 81 -2.45 -0.58 -8.79
CA LEU A 81 -2.28 -1.47 -7.64
C LEU A 81 -0.81 -1.80 -7.44
N LEU A 82 -0.14 -2.29 -8.48
CA LEU A 82 1.25 -2.75 -8.38
C LEU A 82 2.20 -1.60 -8.02
N THR A 83 1.99 -0.40 -8.57
CA THR A 83 2.79 0.78 -8.23
C THR A 83 2.62 1.16 -6.76
N LEU A 84 1.38 1.21 -6.26
CA LEU A 84 1.12 1.55 -4.86
C LEU A 84 1.68 0.49 -3.91
N LEU A 85 1.55 -0.79 -4.24
CA LEU A 85 2.11 -1.87 -3.43
C LEU A 85 3.64 -1.87 -3.44
N ASP A 86 4.28 -1.58 -4.58
CA ASP A 86 5.73 -1.40 -4.66
C ASP A 86 6.16 -0.22 -3.77
N GLU A 87 5.47 0.92 -3.82
CA GLU A 87 5.77 2.06 -2.95
C GLU A 87 5.66 1.69 -1.47
N LEU A 88 4.58 1.04 -1.06
CA LEU A 88 4.35 0.60 0.32
C LEU A 88 5.40 -0.44 0.77
N TYR A 89 5.80 -1.34 -0.11
CA TYR A 89 6.86 -2.31 0.16
C TYR A 89 8.21 -1.63 0.37
N ARG A 90 8.56 -0.69 -0.52
CA ARG A 90 9.81 0.08 -0.44
C ARG A 90 9.90 0.83 0.88
N VAL A 91 8.82 1.47 1.33
CA VAL A 91 8.79 2.19 2.61
C VAL A 91 8.54 1.29 3.83
N ARG A 92 8.53 -0.04 3.65
CA ARG A 92 8.36 -1.03 4.74
C ARG A 92 7.01 -0.92 5.45
N ALA A 93 5.99 -0.41 4.77
CA ALA A 93 4.60 -0.40 5.26
C ALA A 93 3.92 -1.77 5.12
N VAL A 94 4.32 -2.51 4.08
CA VAL A 94 3.93 -3.90 3.86
C VAL A 94 5.18 -4.74 3.62
N ASP A 95 5.06 -6.05 3.88
CA ASP A 95 6.06 -7.04 3.53
C ASP A 95 5.43 -8.15 2.69
N THR A 96 6.26 -8.79 1.86
CA THR A 96 5.88 -10.00 1.14
C THR A 96 6.16 -11.20 2.03
N ALA A 97 5.13 -11.98 2.36
CA ALA A 97 5.29 -13.24 3.07
C ALA A 97 5.37 -14.41 2.07
N PRO A 98 6.13 -15.48 2.37
CA PRO A 98 6.09 -16.72 1.61
C PRO A 98 4.74 -17.44 1.70
#